data_AF-A0A0G0DDU8-F1
#
_entry.id   AF-A0A0G0DDU8-F1
#
_cell.length_a   1.000
_cell.length_b   1.000
_cell.length_c   1.000
_cell.angle_alpha   90.00
_cell.angle_beta   90.00
_cell.angle_gamma   90.00
#
_symmetry.space_group_name_H-M   'P 1'
#
loop_
_entity.id
_entity.type
_entity.pdbx_description
1 polymer ?
#
loop_
_entity_poly.entity_id
_entity_poly.type
_entity_poly.pdbx_seq_one_letter_code
_entity_poly.pdbx_strand_id
1 'polypeptide(L)'
;MSKELMQPQEIEVFYIIPSLKKHLAREMKDLGLKQKEIAKIFSTKEGTISQYLHDKRGSKIDFDEVMLKDIKKSAPLVKDSLSYLKETQYLLRRIKETRAICNIHKKLSGVPGNCCPELINCFGG
;
A
#
# COMPACT_ATOMS: atom_id res chain seq x y z
N MET A 1 25.38 -4.90 5.49
CA MET A 1 24.97 -3.48 5.49
C MET A 1 23.89 -3.31 6.55
N SER A 2 24.06 -2.38 7.49
CA SER A 2 22.97 -2.00 8.39
C SER A 2 21.84 -1.40 7.55
N LYS A 3 20.59 -1.81 7.82
CA LYS A 3 19.42 -1.21 7.16
C LYS A 3 19.28 0.23 7.63
N GLU A 4 18.94 1.13 6.72
CA GLU A 4 18.65 2.53 7.05
C GLU A 4 17.46 2.60 8.04
N LEU A 5 17.55 3.51 9.01
CA LEU A 5 16.47 3.78 9.93
C LEU A 5 15.45 4.67 9.23
N MET A 6 14.25 4.14 9.01
CA MET A 6 13.13 4.78 8.34
C MET A 6 12.00 4.94 9.34
N GLN A 7 11.27 6.04 9.26
CA GLN A 7 10.03 6.25 9.98
C GLN A 7 8.91 5.36 9.40
N PRO A 8 7.88 5.01 10.19
CA PRO A 8 6.72 4.26 9.67
C PRO A 8 6.06 4.93 8.44
N GLN A 9 6.04 6.26 8.40
CA GLN A 9 5.50 7.03 7.27
C GLN A 9 6.34 6.86 6.00
N GLU A 10 7.66 6.71 6.12
CA GLU A 10 8.54 6.40 4.99
C GLU A 10 8.29 4.97 4.49
N ILE A 11 8.03 4.04 5.40
CA ILE A 11 7.58 2.69 5.03
C ILE A 11 6.26 2.74 4.24
N GLU A 12 5.32 3.59 4.67
CA GLU A 12 4.06 3.79 3.96
C GLU A 12 4.28 4.32 2.55
N VAL A 13 5.01 5.42 2.42
CA VAL A 13 5.20 6.11 1.14
C VAL A 13 6.03 5.30 0.15
N PHE A 14 7.09 4.62 0.61
CA PHE A 14 8.02 3.93 -0.28
C PHE A 14 7.64 2.49 -0.59
N TYR A 15 6.86 1.82 0.27
CA TYR A 15 6.59 0.39 0.13
C TYR A 15 5.10 0.05 0.15
N ILE A 16 4.35 0.53 1.14
CA ILE A 16 2.94 0.15 1.31
C ILE A 16 2.07 0.76 0.23
N ILE A 17 2.09 2.08 0.05
CA ILE A 17 1.27 2.78 -0.95
C ILE A 17 1.59 2.28 -2.38
N PRO A 18 2.86 2.10 -2.78
CA PRO A 18 3.17 1.50 -4.08
C PRO A 18 2.63 0.08 -4.25
N SER A 19 2.67 -0.76 -3.21
CA SER A 19 2.09 -2.11 -3.27
C SER A 19 0.56 -2.08 -3.32
N LEU A 20 -0.09 -1.21 -2.52
CA LEU A 20 -1.54 -1.01 -2.60
C LEU A 20 -1.99 -0.58 -4.00
N LYS A 21 -1.31 0.40 -4.60
CA LYS A 21 -1.58 0.84 -5.97
C LYS A 21 -1.41 -0.28 -6.98
N LYS A 22 -0.39 -1.14 -6.80
CA LYS A 22 -0.17 -2.32 -7.64
C LYS A 22 -1.36 -3.27 -7.60
N HIS A 23 -1.78 -3.67 -6.40
CA HIS A 23 -2.90 -4.60 -6.24
C HIS A 23 -4.22 -3.98 -6.69
N LEU A 24 -4.50 -2.72 -6.35
CA LEU A 24 -5.69 -2.02 -6.83
C LEU A 24 -5.71 -1.92 -8.36
N ALA A 25 -4.59 -1.58 -9.01
CA ALA A 25 -4.52 -1.51 -10.46
C ALA A 25 -4.80 -2.86 -11.13
N ARG A 26 -4.35 -3.97 -10.53
CA ARG A 26 -4.63 -5.33 -11.01
C ARG A 26 -6.12 -5.67 -10.90
N GLU A 27 -6.69 -5.50 -9.72
CA GLU A 27 -8.12 -5.77 -9.50
C GLU A 27 -9.00 -4.87 -10.39
N MET A 28 -8.66 -3.59 -10.54
CA MET A 28 -9.36 -2.68 -11.46
C MET A 28 -9.22 -3.11 -12.92
N LYS A 29 -8.07 -3.66 -13.31
CA LYS A 29 -7.85 -4.19 -14.66
C LYS A 29 -8.69 -5.44 -14.90
N ASP A 30 -8.80 -6.32 -13.92
CA ASP A 30 -9.64 -7.52 -13.96
C ASP A 30 -11.14 -7.18 -13.99
N LEU A 31 -11.53 -6.04 -13.40
CA LEU A 31 -12.87 -5.45 -13.52
C LEU A 31 -13.13 -4.80 -14.90
N GLY A 32 -12.16 -4.82 -15.82
CA GLY A 32 -12.32 -4.37 -17.20
C GLY A 32 -11.86 -2.94 -17.50
N LEU A 33 -11.33 -2.19 -16.53
CA LEU A 33 -10.85 -0.83 -16.77
C LEU A 33 -9.60 -0.83 -17.67
N LYS A 34 -9.48 0.19 -18.53
CA LYS A 34 -8.29 0.43 -19.34
C LYS A 34 -7.21 1.13 -18.50
N GLN A 35 -5.94 0.91 -18.82
CA GLN A 35 -4.82 1.51 -18.07
C GLN A 35 -4.90 3.05 -18.03
N LYS A 36 -5.33 3.69 -19.14
CA LYS A 36 -5.61 5.13 -19.20
C LYS A 36 -6.65 5.61 -18.19
N GLU A 37 -7.70 4.82 -17.94
CA GLU A 37 -8.76 5.16 -16.97
C GLU A 37 -8.24 5.04 -15.54
N ILE A 38 -7.52 3.95 -15.24
CA ILE A 38 -6.87 3.74 -13.94
C ILE A 38 -5.85 4.86 -13.67
N ALA A 39 -5.06 5.23 -14.68
CA ALA A 39 -4.07 6.31 -14.60
C ALA A 39 -4.72 7.66 -14.28
N LYS A 40 -5.89 7.96 -14.88
CA LYS A 40 -6.68 9.15 -14.58
C LYS A 40 -7.16 9.14 -13.12
N ILE A 41 -7.70 8.03 -12.64
CA ILE A 41 -8.18 7.89 -11.25
C ILE A 41 -7.03 8.09 -10.25
N PHE A 42 -5.88 7.47 -10.52
CA PHE A 42 -4.69 7.52 -9.66
C PHE A 42 -3.87 8.82 -9.82
N SER A 43 -4.30 9.74 -10.68
CA SER A 43 -3.57 10.96 -11.05
C SER A 43 -2.11 10.67 -11.42
N THR A 44 -1.89 9.69 -12.29
CA THR A 44 -0.56 9.26 -12.75
C THR A 44 -0.52 9.01 -14.25
N LYS A 45 0.64 8.62 -14.78
CA LYS A 45 0.84 8.29 -16.19
C LYS A 45 0.44 6.84 -16.45
N GLU A 46 -0.06 6.54 -17.65
CA GLU A 46 -0.38 5.16 -18.08
C GLU A 46 0.82 4.22 -17.95
N GLY A 47 2.03 4.70 -18.26
CA GLY A 47 3.27 3.94 -18.04
C GLY A 47 3.50 3.54 -16.58
N THR A 48 3.04 4.33 -15.60
CA THR A 48 3.10 3.95 -14.18
C THR A 48 2.17 2.77 -13.89
N ILE A 49 0.98 2.75 -14.51
CA ILE A 49 0.05 1.62 -14.38
C ILE A 49 0.64 0.36 -15.02
N SER A 50 1.23 0.47 -16.20
CA SER A 50 1.96 -0.64 -16.82
C SER A 50 3.06 -1.18 -15.90
N GLN A 51 3.84 -0.31 -15.25
CA GLN A 51 4.87 -0.73 -14.29
C GLN A 51 4.30 -1.50 -13.08
N TYR A 52 3.13 -1.11 -12.58
CA TYR A 52 2.44 -1.86 -11.53
C TYR A 52 1.99 -3.25 -12.02
N LEU A 53 1.36 -3.32 -13.19
CA LEU A 53 0.85 -4.57 -13.73
C LEU A 53 1.97 -5.60 -13.99
N HIS A 54 3.13 -5.14 -14.47
CA HIS A 54 4.30 -5.98 -14.77
C HIS A 54 5.33 -6.10 -13.63
N ASP A 55 4.92 -5.90 -12.37
CA ASP A 55 5.76 -6.07 -11.18
C ASP A 55 7.03 -5.19 -11.11
N LYS A 56 7.20 -4.21 -12.00
CA LYS A 56 8.33 -3.26 -12.00
C LYS A 56 8.25 -2.24 -10.86
N ARG A 57 7.07 -2.08 -10.24
CA ARG A 57 6.83 -1.19 -9.10
C ARG A 57 5.86 -1.84 -8.10
N GLY A 58 6.09 -1.62 -6.81
CA GLY A 58 5.20 -2.11 -5.74
C GLY A 58 5.38 -3.57 -5.35
N SER A 59 6.48 -4.22 -5.76
CA SER A 59 6.73 -5.65 -5.53
C SER A 59 7.70 -5.94 -4.37
N LYS A 60 8.06 -4.93 -3.57
CA LYS A 60 9.03 -5.08 -2.47
C LYS A 60 8.42 -5.66 -1.20
N ILE A 61 7.09 -5.71 -1.10
CA ILE A 61 6.35 -6.27 0.03
C ILE A 61 5.17 -7.08 -0.49
N ASP A 62 4.79 -8.09 0.28
CA ASP A 62 3.60 -8.89 0.04
C ASP A 62 2.58 -8.64 1.15
N PHE A 63 1.31 -8.55 0.74
CA PHE A 63 0.18 -8.50 1.67
C PHE A 63 -0.29 -9.91 1.99
N ASP A 64 -0.75 -10.11 3.23
CA ASP A 64 -1.41 -11.35 3.61
C ASP A 64 -2.79 -11.48 2.95
N GLU A 65 -3.40 -12.67 3.04
CA GLU A 65 -4.69 -12.94 2.42
C GLU A 65 -5.82 -12.02 2.94
N VAL A 66 -5.73 -11.58 4.19
CA VAL A 66 -6.74 -10.71 4.80
C VAL A 66 -6.71 -9.34 4.12
N MET A 67 -5.51 -8.76 3.98
CA MET A 67 -5.31 -7.51 3.28
C MET A 67 -5.64 -7.62 1.79
N LEU A 68 -5.29 -8.72 1.13
CA LEU A 68 -5.65 -8.94 -0.27
C LEU A 68 -7.18 -8.99 -0.47
N LYS A 69 -7.91 -9.61 0.46
CA LYS A 69 -9.38 -9.61 0.45
C LYS A 69 -9.95 -8.20 0.63
N ASP A 70 -9.39 -7.39 1.53
CA ASP A 70 -9.81 -6.00 1.73
C ASP A 70 -9.53 -5.15 0.47
N ILE A 71 -8.37 -5.32 -0.17
CA ILE A 71 -8.04 -4.64 -1.43
C ILE A 71 -9.02 -5.00 -2.55
N LYS A 72 -9.33 -6.29 -2.70
CA LYS A 72 -10.29 -6.78 -3.70
C LYS A 72 -11.70 -6.22 -3.48
N LYS A 73 -12.12 -6.05 -2.23
CA LYS A 73 -13.40 -5.40 -1.89
C LYS A 73 -13.40 -3.90 -2.18
N SER A 74 -12.27 -3.23 -1.97
CA SER A 74 -12.11 -1.79 -2.24
C SER A 74 -12.05 -1.46 -3.73
N ALA A 75 -11.43 -2.31 -4.56
CA ALA A 75 -11.24 -2.06 -5.99
C ALA A 75 -12.53 -1.65 -6.76
N PRO A 76 -13.68 -2.34 -6.64
CA PRO A 76 -14.91 -1.92 -7.30
C PRO A 76 -15.50 -0.62 -6.75
N LEU A 77 -15.13 -0.18 -5.55
CA LEU A 77 -15.60 1.08 -4.95
C LEU A 77 -14.81 2.30 -5.46
N VAL A 78 -13.64 2.08 -6.05
CA VAL A 78 -12.81 3.14 -6.64
C VAL A 78 -13.35 3.52 -8.02
N LYS A 79 -14.09 4.64 -8.09
CA LYS A 79 -14.72 5.15 -9.33
C LYS A 79 -14.08 6.43 -9.85
N ASP A 80 -13.47 7.21 -8.96
CA ASP A 80 -12.89 8.52 -9.21
C ASP A 80 -11.77 8.81 -8.19
N SER A 81 -11.14 9.98 -8.28
CA SER A 81 -10.05 10.35 -7.38
C SER A 81 -10.48 10.47 -5.92
N LEU A 82 -11.73 10.83 -5.62
CA LEU A 82 -12.22 10.97 -4.25
C LEU A 82 -12.43 9.60 -3.59
N SER A 83 -13.13 8.70 -4.27
CA SER A 83 -13.31 7.32 -3.85
C SER A 83 -11.98 6.57 -3.78
N TYR A 84 -11.06 6.82 -4.71
CA TYR A 84 -9.69 6.31 -4.63
C TYR A 84 -8.97 6.73 -3.33
N LEU A 85 -9.03 8.02 -2.99
CA LEU A 85 -8.45 8.52 -1.73
C LEU A 85 -9.12 7.85 -0.52
N LYS A 86 -10.45 7.81 -0.49
CA LYS A 86 -11.24 7.19 0.59
C LYS A 86 -10.84 5.73 0.82
N GLU A 87 -10.84 4.92 -0.23
CA GLU A 87 -10.51 3.48 -0.15
C GLU A 87 -9.04 3.27 0.21
N THR A 88 -8.13 4.10 -0.29
CA THR A 88 -6.71 4.05 0.10
C THR A 88 -6.54 4.35 1.59
N GLN A 89 -7.22 5.36 2.13
CA GLN A 89 -7.16 5.68 3.56
C GLN A 89 -7.76 4.57 4.43
N TYR A 90 -8.86 3.95 3.98
CA TYR A 90 -9.43 2.77 4.62
C TYR A 90 -8.38 1.64 4.72
N LEU A 91 -7.76 1.27 3.59
CA LEU A 91 -6.75 0.20 3.54
C LEU A 91 -5.51 0.52 4.40
N LEU A 92 -5.02 1.76 4.37
CA LEU A 92 -3.91 2.20 5.22
C LEU A 92 -4.26 2.13 6.72
N ARG A 93 -5.49 2.49 7.10
CA ARG A 93 -5.95 2.34 8.48
C ARG A 93 -6.04 0.87 8.89
N ARG A 94 -6.56 -0.01 8.03
CA ARG A 94 -6.59 -1.47 8.27
C ARG A 94 -5.20 -2.03 8.56
N ILE A 95 -4.19 -1.62 7.78
CA ILE A 95 -2.79 -2.04 7.96
C ILE A 95 -2.22 -1.58 9.32
N LYS A 96 -2.65 -0.42 9.83
CA LYS A 96 -2.24 0.12 11.14
C LYS A 96 -2.94 -0.62 12.28
N GLU A 97 -4.26 -0.81 12.17
CA GLU A 97 -5.08 -1.53 13.15
C GLU A 97 -4.61 -2.97 13.36
N THR A 98 -4.26 -3.68 12.27
CA THR A 98 -3.75 -5.05 12.34
C THR A 98 -2.27 -5.14 12.70
N ARG A 99 -1.60 -3.99 12.90
CA ARG A 99 -0.15 -3.88 13.12
C ARG A 99 0.71 -4.52 12.01
N ALA A 100 0.14 -4.77 10.83
CA ALA A 100 0.86 -5.33 9.69
C ALA A 100 2.04 -4.44 9.26
N ILE A 101 1.89 -3.12 9.40
CA ILE A 101 2.98 -2.16 9.18
C ILE A 101 4.21 -2.43 10.04
N CYS A 102 4.07 -2.88 11.29
CA CYS A 102 5.19 -3.17 12.17
C CYS A 102 6.04 -4.33 11.63
N ASN A 103 5.39 -5.35 11.06
CA ASN A 103 6.08 -6.49 10.44
C ASN A 103 6.88 -6.06 9.22
N ILE A 104 6.31 -5.17 8.39
CA ILE A 104 6.99 -4.62 7.22
C ILE A 104 8.15 -3.71 7.64
N HIS A 105 7.93 -2.85 8.63
CA HIS A 105 8.91 -1.90 9.15
C HIS A 105 10.15 -2.61 9.71
N LYS A 106 9.96 -3.64 10.54
CA LYS A 106 11.05 -4.48 11.08
C LYS A 106 11.82 -5.23 9.99
N LYS A 107 11.15 -5.59 8.88
CA LYS A 107 11.80 -6.25 7.74
C LYS A 107 12.63 -5.29 6.89
N LEU A 108 12.20 -4.04 6.72
CA LEU A 108 12.79 -3.13 5.74
C LEU A 108 13.70 -2.05 6.35
N SER A 109 13.59 -1.78 7.65
CA SER A 109 14.32 -0.72 8.32
C SER A 109 15.19 -1.25 9.47
N GLY A 110 16.24 -0.51 9.82
CA GLY A 110 17.11 -0.75 10.97
C GLY A 110 16.49 -0.38 12.31
N VAL A 111 15.22 -0.71 12.55
CA VAL A 111 14.54 -0.40 13.81
C VAL A 111 15.16 -1.15 14.99
N PRO A 112 15.19 -0.55 16.21
CA PRO A 112 15.63 -1.24 17.41
C PRO A 112 14.82 -2.50 17.72
N GLY A 113 15.46 -3.51 18.32
CA GLY A 113 14.82 -4.80 18.62
C GLY A 113 13.64 -4.69 19.59
N ASN A 114 13.65 -3.70 20.48
CA ASN A 114 12.57 -3.40 21.41
C ASN A 114 11.47 -2.50 20.81
N CYS A 115 11.50 -2.18 19.51
CA CYS A 115 10.49 -1.33 18.88
C CYS A 115 9.09 -1.97 18.95
N CYS A 116 8.16 -1.28 19.61
CA CYS A 116 6.73 -1.56 19.62
C CYS A 116 5.91 -0.25 19.65
N PRO A 117 4.67 -0.24 19.13
CA PRO A 117 3.87 0.98 19.01
C PRO A 117 3.74 1.79 20.31
N GLU A 118 3.58 1.12 21.45
CA GLU A 118 3.39 1.71 22.77
C GLU A 118 4.64 2.44 23.28
N LEU A 119 5.84 1.95 22.95
CA LEU A 119 7.10 2.56 23.39
C LEU A 119 7.44 3.84 22.61
N ILE A 120 6.98 3.94 21.37
CA ILE A 120 7.33 5.04 20.46
C ILE A 120 6.12 5.91 20.10
N ASN A 121 4.98 5.73 20.77
CA ASN A 121 3.71 6.44 20.54
C ASN A 121 3.25 6.39 19.07
N CYS A 122 3.36 5.22 18.45
CA CYS A 122 3.00 5.03 17.05
C CYS A 122 1.54 4.57 16.92
N PHE A 123 0.78 5.19 16.01
CA PHE A 123 -0.60 4.80 15.66
C PHE A 123 -1.57 4.69 16.87
N GLY A 124 -1.41 5.56 17.88
CA GLY A 124 -2.28 5.60 19.06
C GLY A 124 -1.84 4.70 20.22
N GLY A 125 -0.58 4.23 20.18
CA GLY A 125 0.14 3.78 21.38
C GLY A 125 0.48 4.94 22.31
#